data_AF-A0A960IKR9-F1
#
_entry.id   AF-A0A960IKR9-F1
#
_cell.length_a   1.000
_cell.length_b   1.000
_cell.length_c   1.000
_cell.angle_alpha   90.00
_cell.angle_beta   90.00
_cell.angle_gamma   90.00
#
_symmetry.space_group_name_H-M   'P 1'
#
loop_
_entity.id
_entity.type
_entity.pdbx_description
1 polymer ?
#
loop_
_entity_poly.entity_id
_entity_poly.type
_entity_poly.pdbx_seq_one_letter_code
_entity_poly.pdbx_strand_id
1 'polypeptide(L)'
;MSARSVTSSLALVALVAGLGLAADPASAIPAFARKYRVSCTTCHDPFPRLKPFGEEFAANGFRMPDPSQEPPRETYDTGDPLLHLVRSVPLAVRMEGFVAAQENATADADFETPWIFKLLSGGPIAPKISYYFYFIIEEGNVEGLEDAYLHFSKLFGSGVDLLFGQFQVS
;
A
#
# COMPACT_ATOMS: atom_id res chain seq x y z
N MET A 1 -26.86 20.98 23.57
CA MET A 1 -25.63 20.22 23.87
C MET A 1 -25.09 20.70 25.21
N SER A 2 -24.79 19.79 26.15
CA SER A 2 -24.38 20.16 27.52
C SER A 2 -22.91 20.62 27.52
N ALA A 3 -22.56 21.63 28.32
CA ALA A 3 -21.17 22.12 28.45
C ALA A 3 -20.15 21.00 28.80
N ARG A 4 -20.63 19.90 29.40
CA ARG A 4 -19.86 18.68 29.66
C ARG A 4 -19.51 17.87 28.40
N SER A 5 -20.38 17.86 27.38
CA SER A 5 -20.08 17.18 26.12
C SER A 5 -19.05 17.95 25.30
N VAL A 6 -19.13 19.29 25.30
CA VAL A 6 -18.20 20.17 24.58
C VAL A 6 -16.79 20.08 25.15
N THR A 7 -16.64 20.14 26.48
CA THR A 7 -15.34 20.02 27.15
C THR A 7 -14.69 18.64 26.96
N SER A 8 -15.50 17.57 26.97
CA SER A 8 -14.99 16.22 26.72
C SER A 8 -14.55 16.00 25.27
N SER A 9 -15.26 16.61 24.29
CA SER A 9 -14.86 16.60 22.88
C SER A 9 -13.57 17.38 22.63
N LEU A 10 -13.41 18.56 23.24
CA LEU A 10 -12.19 19.35 23.14
C LEU A 10 -10.97 18.66 23.76
N ALA A 11 -11.15 17.99 24.91
CA ALA A 11 -10.09 17.21 25.54
C ALA A 11 -9.68 16.01 24.69
N LEU A 12 -10.64 15.34 24.03
CA LEU A 12 -10.35 14.24 23.12
C LEU A 12 -9.60 14.72 21.87
N VAL A 13 -10.00 15.85 21.29
CA VAL A 13 -9.31 16.46 20.13
C VAL A 13 -7.88 16.85 20.50
N ALA A 14 -7.68 17.48 21.67
CA ALA A 14 -6.35 17.85 22.15
C ALA A 14 -5.46 16.63 22.45
N LEU A 15 -6.03 15.56 23.00
CA LEU A 15 -5.32 14.30 23.25
C LEU A 15 -4.91 13.61 21.94
N VAL A 16 -5.83 13.54 20.96
CA VAL A 16 -5.56 12.98 19.63
C VAL A 16 -4.49 13.80 18.89
N ALA A 17 -4.58 15.13 18.94
CA ALA A 17 -3.57 16.02 18.37
C ALA A 17 -2.20 15.87 19.06
N GLY A 18 -2.17 15.77 20.39
CA GLY A 18 -0.94 15.54 21.16
C GLY A 18 -0.29 14.20 20.87
N LEU A 19 -1.08 13.14 20.71
CA LEU A 19 -0.59 11.82 20.29
C LEU A 19 -0.06 11.83 18.85
N GLY A 20 -0.68 12.60 17.95
CA GLY A 20 -0.20 12.78 16.57
C GLY A 20 1.14 13.50 16.48
N LEU A 21 1.41 14.47 17.36
CA LEU A 21 2.69 15.20 17.43
C LEU A 21 3.83 14.39 18.08
N ALA A 22 3.50 13.37 18.85
CA ALA A 22 4.46 12.47 19.52
C ALA A 22 4.78 11.22 18.69
N ALA A 23 4.11 11.00 17.57
CA ALA A 23 4.39 9.90 16.67
C ALA A 23 5.61 10.23 15.80
N ASP A 24 6.65 9.40 15.86
CA ASP A 24 7.70 9.41 14.85
C ASP A 24 7.07 9.20 13.45
N PRO A 25 7.60 9.82 12.38
CA PRO A 25 7.11 9.60 11.03
C PRO A 25 7.16 8.11 10.70
N ALA A 26 6.00 7.45 10.70
CA ALA A 26 5.84 6.09 10.22
C ALA A 26 6.01 6.12 8.69
N SER A 27 7.25 5.99 8.24
CA SER A 27 7.63 6.03 6.83
C SER A 27 6.97 4.88 6.05
N ALA A 28 5.91 5.23 5.32
CA ALA A 28 5.34 4.65 4.10
C ALA A 28 5.29 3.12 3.88
N ILE A 29 4.14 2.66 3.35
CA ILE A 29 3.74 1.28 2.96
C ILE A 29 4.74 0.19 3.38
N PRO A 30 4.65 -0.26 4.63
CA PRO A 30 5.70 -1.04 5.28
C PRO A 30 5.74 -2.51 4.85
N ALA A 31 4.76 -3.00 4.08
CA ALA A 31 4.63 -4.44 3.84
C ALA A 31 5.84 -5.03 3.11
N PHE A 32 6.27 -4.43 2.00
CA PHE A 32 7.46 -4.87 1.26
C PHE A 32 8.76 -4.54 2.00
N ALA A 33 8.88 -3.31 2.53
CA ALA A 33 10.05 -2.90 3.30
C ALA A 33 10.32 -3.85 4.49
N ARG A 34 9.28 -4.27 5.23
CA ARG A 34 9.39 -5.26 6.32
C ARG A 34 9.68 -6.67 5.80
N LYS A 35 8.97 -7.10 4.75
CA LYS A 35 9.14 -8.43 4.16
C LYS A 35 10.58 -8.64 3.68
N TYR A 36 11.18 -7.63 3.07
CA TYR A 36 12.51 -7.72 2.48
C TYR A 36 13.62 -7.07 3.31
N ARG A 37 13.29 -6.40 4.43
CA ARG A 37 14.24 -5.62 5.26
C ARG A 37 15.04 -4.59 4.45
N VAL A 38 14.33 -3.86 3.59
CA VAL A 38 14.90 -2.76 2.80
C VAL A 38 14.24 -1.45 3.15
N SER A 39 14.96 -0.34 2.98
CA SER A 39 14.41 1.00 3.20
C SER A 39 13.41 1.37 2.10
N CYS A 40 12.47 2.28 2.39
CA CYS A 40 11.54 2.80 1.37
C CYS A 40 12.31 3.47 0.20
N THR A 41 13.43 4.13 0.51
CA THR A 41 14.34 4.75 -0.48
C THR A 41 15.07 3.73 -1.36
N THR A 42 15.00 2.44 -1.02
CA THR A 42 15.47 1.37 -1.90
C THR A 42 14.56 1.26 -3.14
N CYS A 43 13.25 1.50 -3.02
CA CYS A 43 12.32 1.44 -4.16
C CYS A 43 11.89 2.82 -4.67
N HIS A 44 11.83 3.84 -3.80
CA HIS A 44 11.23 5.13 -4.11
C HIS A 44 12.21 6.30 -4.11
N ASP A 45 11.98 7.26 -5.00
CA ASP A 45 12.70 8.54 -5.05
C ASP A 45 11.97 9.60 -5.93
N PRO A 46 11.28 10.61 -5.38
CA PRO A 46 10.68 10.61 -4.05
C PRO A 46 9.48 9.67 -4.01
N PHE A 47 9.09 9.20 -2.83
CA PHE A 47 7.82 8.50 -2.67
C PHE A 47 6.66 9.38 -3.19
N PRO A 48 5.68 8.84 -3.93
CA PRO A 48 5.43 7.42 -4.26
C PRO A 48 6.09 6.93 -5.56
N ARG A 49 6.85 7.76 -6.27
CA ARG A 49 7.48 7.43 -7.55
C ARG A 49 8.50 6.31 -7.36
N LEU A 50 8.46 5.30 -8.24
CA LEU A 50 9.46 4.24 -8.26
C LEU A 50 10.73 4.73 -8.98
N LYS A 51 11.88 4.25 -8.50
CA LYS A 51 13.15 4.32 -9.24
C LYS A 51 13.36 2.98 -9.98
N PRO A 52 14.39 2.82 -10.81
CA PRO A 52 14.59 1.60 -11.61
C PRO A 52 14.51 0.30 -10.81
N PHE A 53 15.10 0.25 -9.61
CA PHE A 53 14.98 -0.92 -8.73
C PHE A 53 13.53 -1.23 -8.33
N GLY A 54 12.74 -0.20 -8.00
CA GLY A 54 11.35 -0.36 -7.62
C GLY A 54 10.47 -0.80 -8.79
N GLU A 55 10.74 -0.27 -9.98
CA GLU A 55 10.08 -0.69 -11.22
C GLU A 55 10.39 -2.15 -11.55
N GLU A 56 11.66 -2.56 -11.45
CA GLU A 56 12.08 -3.94 -11.67
C GLU A 56 11.47 -4.90 -10.62
N PHE A 57 11.45 -4.50 -9.35
CA PHE A 57 10.81 -5.27 -8.29
C PHE A 57 9.30 -5.48 -8.55
N ALA A 58 8.59 -4.43 -8.96
CA ALA A 58 7.17 -4.53 -9.33
C ALA A 58 6.98 -5.39 -10.59
N ALA A 59 7.81 -5.19 -11.62
CA ALA A 59 7.79 -5.96 -12.86
C ALA A 59 8.13 -7.45 -12.67
N ASN A 60 8.87 -7.81 -11.62
CA ASN A 60 9.13 -9.21 -11.24
C ASN A 60 8.03 -9.82 -10.35
N GLY A 61 6.89 -9.13 -10.21
CA GLY A 61 5.78 -9.57 -9.37
C GLY A 61 6.10 -9.47 -7.88
N PHE A 62 6.74 -8.37 -7.48
CA PHE A 62 7.18 -8.08 -6.10
C PHE A 62 8.18 -9.11 -5.56
N ARG A 63 9.10 -9.54 -6.42
CA ARG A 63 10.23 -10.42 -6.10
C ARG A 63 11.54 -9.67 -6.26
N MET A 64 12.54 -10.11 -5.51
CA MET A 64 13.90 -9.64 -5.69
C MET A 64 14.40 -9.99 -7.09
N PRO A 65 15.08 -9.06 -7.79
CA PRO A 65 15.70 -9.34 -9.08
C PRO A 65 16.69 -10.51 -9.01
N ASP A 66 17.45 -10.58 -7.92
CA ASP A 66 18.31 -11.71 -7.59
C ASP A 66 17.56 -12.70 -6.68
N PRO A 67 17.26 -13.93 -7.15
CA PRO A 67 16.59 -14.94 -6.33
C PRO A 67 17.36 -15.33 -5.06
N SER A 68 18.68 -15.13 -5.00
CA SER A 68 19.48 -15.38 -3.79
C SER A 68 19.18 -14.38 -2.67
N GLN A 69 18.58 -13.24 -3.01
CA GLN A 69 18.15 -12.21 -2.08
C GLN A 69 16.71 -12.40 -1.59
N GLU A 70 16.00 -13.43 -2.07
CA GLU A 70 14.69 -13.80 -1.53
C GLU A 70 14.83 -14.26 -0.07
N PRO A 71 14.15 -13.63 0.88
CA PRO A 71 14.32 -13.91 2.30
C PRO A 71 13.71 -15.28 2.67
N PRO A 72 14.49 -16.30 3.06
CA PRO A 72 13.97 -17.63 3.39
C PRO A 72 13.00 -17.63 4.57
N ARG A 73 13.06 -16.59 5.41
CA ARG A 73 12.18 -16.39 6.56
C ARG A 73 10.75 -15.99 6.20
N GLU A 74 10.46 -15.63 4.95
CA GLU A 74 9.13 -15.19 4.53
C GLU A 74 8.24 -16.35 4.04
N THR A 75 8.81 -17.55 3.90
CA THR A 75 8.10 -18.77 3.55
C THR A 75 8.35 -19.88 4.58
N TYR A 76 7.44 -20.84 4.65
CA TYR A 76 7.67 -22.10 5.37
C TYR A 76 8.40 -23.08 4.46
N ASP A 77 9.44 -23.71 4.99
CA ASP A 77 10.03 -24.90 4.37
C ASP A 77 9.15 -26.10 4.72
N THR A 78 8.39 -26.56 3.76
CA THR A 78 7.49 -27.72 3.90
C THR A 78 8.12 -29.01 3.38
N GLY A 79 9.36 -28.96 2.89
CA GLY A 79 10.01 -30.09 2.21
C GLY A 79 9.44 -30.45 0.83
N ASP A 80 8.43 -29.70 0.35
CA ASP A 80 7.86 -29.84 -0.99
C ASP A 80 8.35 -28.67 -1.87
N PRO A 81 9.19 -28.93 -2.90
CA PRO A 81 9.72 -27.88 -3.76
C PRO A 81 8.67 -27.16 -4.61
N LEU A 82 7.44 -27.70 -4.71
CA LEU A 82 6.34 -27.09 -5.44
C LEU A 82 5.46 -26.18 -4.57
N LEU A 83 5.59 -26.27 -3.24
CA LEU A 83 4.74 -25.53 -2.30
C LEU A 83 5.46 -24.28 -1.79
N HIS A 84 4.95 -23.10 -2.17
CA HIS A 84 5.46 -21.81 -1.72
C HIS A 84 4.50 -21.19 -0.68
N LEU A 85 4.62 -21.61 0.57
CA LEU A 85 3.72 -21.17 1.63
C LEU A 85 4.26 -19.92 2.34
N VAL A 86 3.62 -18.77 2.13
CA VAL A 86 4.00 -17.50 2.78
C VAL A 86 3.65 -17.52 4.28
N ARG A 87 4.52 -16.92 5.11
CA ARG A 87 4.28 -16.84 6.57
C ARG A 87 3.31 -15.75 6.99
N SER A 88 3.26 -14.67 6.21
CA SER A 88 2.40 -13.52 6.49
C SER A 88 1.89 -12.92 5.19
N VAL A 89 0.69 -12.35 5.26
CA VAL A 89 0.11 -11.60 4.14
C VAL A 89 0.63 -10.16 4.23
N PRO A 90 1.32 -9.65 3.19
CA PRO A 90 1.89 -8.31 3.19
C PRO A 90 0.79 -7.24 3.05
N LEU A 91 0.14 -6.90 4.16
CA LEU A 91 -0.91 -5.87 4.24
C LEU A 91 -0.34 -4.49 4.60
N ALA A 92 -0.88 -3.45 3.95
CA ALA A 92 -0.60 -2.05 4.24
C ALA A 92 -1.86 -1.19 4.12
N VAL A 93 -1.95 -0.15 4.94
CA VAL A 93 -2.97 0.91 4.83
C VAL A 93 -2.25 2.21 4.50
N ARG A 94 -2.75 2.95 3.51
CA ARG A 94 -2.30 4.29 3.18
C ARG A 94 -3.44 5.26 3.39
N MET A 95 -3.20 6.34 4.13
CA MET A 95 -4.13 7.47 4.23
C MET A 95 -3.60 8.59 3.35
N GLU A 96 -4.46 9.14 2.50
CA GLU A 96 -4.20 10.34 1.71
C GLU A 96 -5.22 11.38 2.15
N GLY A 97 -4.75 12.58 2.51
CA GLY A 97 -5.61 13.69 2.90
C GLY A 97 -5.15 14.92 2.14
N PHE A 98 -6.11 15.64 1.55
CA PHE A 98 -5.84 16.87 0.84
C PHE A 98 -6.79 17.97 1.33
N VAL A 99 -6.35 19.20 1.14
CA VAL A 99 -7.09 20.41 1.47
C VAL A 99 -7.24 21.19 0.19
N ALA A 100 -8.47 21.38 -0.25
CA ALA A 100 -8.79 22.23 -1.39
C ALA A 100 -9.52 23.50 -0.91
N ALA A 101 -9.15 24.64 -1.48
CA ALA A 101 -9.87 25.90 -1.33
C ALA A 101 -10.29 26.35 -2.73
N GLN A 102 -11.59 26.47 -2.98
CA GLN A 102 -12.13 26.99 -4.24
C GLN A 102 -12.75 28.37 -4.00
N GLU A 103 -12.36 29.33 -4.84
CA GLU A 103 -13.02 30.64 -4.92
C GLU A 103 -14.19 30.54 -5.91
N ASN A 104 -15.41 30.47 -5.38
CA ASN A 104 -16.61 30.50 -6.21
C ASN A 104 -16.93 31.93 -6.65
N ALA A 105 -17.70 32.09 -7.74
CA ALA A 105 -18.10 33.40 -8.30
C ALA A 105 -18.82 34.34 -7.31
N THR A 106 -19.17 33.85 -6.13
CA THR A 106 -19.80 34.56 -5.01
C THR A 106 -18.85 34.91 -3.86
N ALA A 107 -17.53 34.73 -4.01
CA ALA A 107 -16.52 34.99 -2.96
C ALA A 107 -16.78 34.22 -1.65
N ASP A 108 -17.28 32.99 -1.76
CA ASP A 108 -17.35 32.03 -0.66
C ASP A 108 -16.19 31.07 -0.80
N ALA A 109 -15.42 30.89 0.28
CA ALA A 109 -14.27 29.98 0.31
C ALA A 109 -14.77 28.62 0.81
N ASP A 110 -14.91 27.66 -0.10
CA ASP A 110 -15.31 26.30 0.27
C ASP A 110 -14.07 25.50 0.65
N PHE A 111 -14.12 24.82 1.79
CA PHE A 111 -13.01 24.05 2.36
C PHE A 111 -13.38 22.57 2.36
N GLU A 112 -12.78 21.82 1.43
CA GLU A 112 -12.97 20.38 1.33
C GLU A 112 -11.78 19.66 1.96
N THR A 113 -12.06 18.68 2.82
CA THR A 113 -11.04 17.75 3.37
C THR A 113 -11.39 16.30 3.10
N PRO A 114 -11.32 15.85 1.84
CA PRO A 114 -11.53 14.44 1.54
C PRO A 114 -10.35 13.66 2.08
N TRP A 115 -10.65 12.55 2.73
CA TRP A 115 -9.67 11.58 3.17
C TRP A 115 -9.93 10.27 2.47
N ILE A 116 -8.84 9.66 2.00
CA ILE A 116 -8.87 8.41 1.26
C ILE A 116 -8.02 7.41 2.03
N PHE A 117 -8.59 6.27 2.40
CA PHE A 117 -7.82 5.11 2.86
C PHE A 117 -7.70 4.08 1.74
N LYS A 118 -6.47 3.65 1.47
CA LYS A 118 -6.15 2.56 0.55
C LYS A 118 -5.66 1.37 1.36
N LEU A 119 -6.38 0.25 1.28
CA LEU A 119 -5.91 -1.05 1.81
C LEU A 119 -5.20 -1.79 0.68
N LEU A 120 -3.90 -2.04 0.83
CA LEU A 120 -3.02 -2.59 -0.21
C LEU A 120 -2.46 -3.93 0.23
N SER A 121 -2.33 -4.85 -0.72
CA SER A 121 -1.59 -6.10 -0.53
C SER A 121 -1.02 -6.59 -1.85
N GLY A 122 0.16 -7.20 -1.81
CA GLY A 122 0.72 -7.84 -3.00
C GLY A 122 1.95 -8.65 -2.69
N GLY A 123 2.25 -9.64 -3.51
CA GLY A 123 3.42 -10.48 -3.33
C GLY A 123 3.34 -11.83 -4.04
N PRO A 124 4.44 -12.60 -4.01
CA PRO A 124 4.47 -13.96 -4.53
C PRO A 124 3.62 -14.92 -3.69
N ILE A 125 2.78 -15.70 -4.37
CA ILE A 125 1.98 -16.80 -3.79
C ILE A 125 2.41 -18.18 -4.31
N ALA A 126 3.09 -18.20 -5.45
CA ALA A 126 3.77 -19.37 -6.00
C ALA A 126 5.11 -18.95 -6.61
N PRO A 127 5.99 -19.90 -6.99
CA PRO A 127 7.29 -19.56 -7.59
C PRO A 127 7.22 -18.64 -8.82
N LYS A 128 6.12 -18.74 -9.59
CA LYS A 128 5.88 -17.94 -10.81
C LYS A 128 4.56 -17.17 -10.80
N ILE A 129 3.87 -17.11 -9.66
CA ILE A 129 2.57 -16.44 -9.55
C ILE A 129 2.62 -15.45 -8.40
N SER A 130 2.29 -14.20 -8.68
CA SER A 130 2.09 -13.15 -7.69
C SER A 130 0.69 -12.61 -7.78
N TYR A 131 0.28 -11.89 -6.73
CA TYR A 131 -0.95 -11.12 -6.74
C TYR A 131 -0.68 -9.69 -6.32
N TYR A 132 -1.61 -8.81 -6.66
CA TYR A 132 -1.72 -7.47 -6.14
C TYR A 132 -3.19 -7.12 -6.02
N PHE A 133 -3.55 -6.41 -4.96
CA PHE A 133 -4.83 -5.72 -4.89
C PHE A 133 -4.73 -4.43 -4.08
N TYR A 134 -5.61 -3.48 -4.38
CA TYR A 134 -5.98 -2.46 -3.41
C TYR A 134 -7.45 -2.06 -3.44
N PHE A 135 -7.95 -1.74 -2.26
CA PHE A 135 -9.30 -1.25 -2.03
C PHE A 135 -9.23 0.21 -1.59
N ILE A 136 -10.14 1.04 -2.11
CA ILE A 136 -10.29 2.42 -1.70
C ILE A 136 -11.52 2.57 -0.80
N ILE A 137 -11.35 3.34 0.26
CA ILE A 137 -12.40 3.80 1.16
C ILE A 137 -12.29 5.32 1.21
N GLU A 138 -13.32 6.02 0.73
CA GLU A 138 -13.38 7.48 0.66
C GLU A 138 -14.56 7.97 1.51
N GLU A 139 -14.29 8.87 2.45
CA GLU A 139 -15.30 9.49 3.31
C GLU A 139 -16.26 8.52 4.04
N GLY A 140 -15.81 7.28 4.27
CA GLY A 140 -16.57 6.22 4.94
C GLY A 140 -17.41 5.35 4.00
N ASN A 141 -17.42 5.66 2.69
CA ASN A 141 -17.97 4.80 1.66
C ASN A 141 -16.88 3.90 1.07
N VAL A 142 -17.25 2.64 0.81
CA VAL A 142 -16.37 1.72 0.08
C VAL A 142 -16.56 1.99 -1.41
N GLU A 143 -15.67 2.80 -1.97
CA GLU A 143 -15.61 3.15 -3.40
C GLU A 143 -15.44 1.88 -4.26
N GLY A 144 -14.59 0.95 -3.82
CA GLY A 144 -14.46 -0.36 -4.47
C GLY A 144 -13.04 -0.95 -4.47
N LEU A 145 -12.91 -2.09 -5.15
CA LEU A 145 -11.65 -2.71 -5.53
C LEU A 145 -11.20 -2.07 -6.84
N GLU A 146 -10.10 -1.31 -6.84
CA GLU A 146 -9.65 -0.61 -8.06
C GLU A 146 -8.76 -1.53 -8.90
N ASP A 147 -7.63 -1.95 -8.34
CA ASP A 147 -6.78 -2.98 -8.95
C ASP A 147 -6.85 -4.26 -8.14
N ALA A 148 -7.04 -5.37 -8.84
CA ALA A 148 -6.84 -6.72 -8.34
C ALA A 148 -6.42 -7.63 -9.50
N TYR A 149 -5.16 -8.04 -9.50
CA TYR A 149 -4.61 -8.88 -10.56
C TYR A 149 -3.70 -9.98 -10.03
N LEU A 150 -3.57 -11.02 -10.85
CA LEU A 150 -2.57 -12.06 -10.77
C LEU A 150 -1.50 -11.79 -11.82
N HIS A 151 -0.25 -12.01 -11.45
CA HIS A 151 0.91 -11.83 -12.30
C HIS A 151 1.63 -13.16 -12.45
N PHE A 152 1.61 -13.69 -13.66
CA PHE A 152 2.27 -14.91 -14.07
C PHE A 152 3.61 -14.55 -14.73
N SER A 153 4.70 -14.82 -14.02
CA SER A 153 6.05 -14.48 -14.50
C SER A 153 6.63 -15.58 -15.38
N LYS A 154 7.33 -15.18 -16.45
CA LYS A 154 8.07 -16.07 -17.36
C LYS A 154 7.21 -17.19 -17.93
N LEU A 155 6.12 -16.82 -18.60
CA LEU A 155 5.20 -17.76 -19.24
C LEU A 155 5.95 -18.70 -20.17
N PHE A 156 5.73 -20.01 -19.99
CA PHE A 156 6.38 -21.06 -20.78
C PHE A 156 7.92 -20.98 -20.82
N GLY A 157 8.54 -20.34 -19.83
CA GLY A 157 9.99 -20.13 -19.81
C GLY A 157 10.48 -19.00 -20.74
N SER A 158 9.57 -18.21 -21.29
CA SER A 158 9.90 -17.00 -22.05
C SER A 158 10.19 -15.81 -21.12
N GLY A 159 10.64 -14.70 -21.69
CA GLY A 159 10.74 -13.40 -21.00
C GLY A 159 9.43 -12.62 -20.97
N VAL A 160 8.29 -13.26 -21.24
CA VAL A 160 6.97 -12.64 -21.28
C VAL A 160 6.22 -12.94 -19.99
N ASP A 161 5.62 -11.90 -19.43
CA ASP A 161 4.76 -11.97 -18.27
C ASP A 161 3.30 -11.75 -18.67
N LEU A 162 2.38 -12.37 -17.94
CA LEU A 162 0.94 -12.18 -18.11
C LEU A 162 0.34 -11.64 -16.82
N LEU A 163 -0.33 -10.50 -16.94
CA LEU A 163 -1.18 -9.95 -15.89
C LEU A 163 -2.64 -10.27 -16.22
N PHE A 164 -3.36 -10.82 -15.25
CA PHE A 164 -4.76 -11.18 -15.39
C PHE A 164 -5.55 -10.64 -14.21
N GLY A 165 -6.56 -9.81 -14.47
CA GLY A 165 -7.44 -9.29 -13.44
C GLY A 165 -8.00 -7.92 -13.81
N GLN A 166 -8.49 -7.23 -12.79
CA GLN A 166 -8.92 -5.85 -12.90
C GLN A 166 -7.73 -4.94 -12.58
N PHE A 167 -7.46 -3.97 -13.43
CA PHE A 167 -6.48 -2.94 -13.17
C PHE A 167 -6.87 -1.71 -13.99
N GLN A 168 -6.62 -0.53 -13.46
CA GLN A 168 -6.76 0.68 -14.24
C GLN A 168 -5.67 0.68 -15.34
N VAL A 169 -6.11 0.55 -16.58
CA VAL A 169 -5.32 0.96 -17.74
C VAL A 169 -5.63 2.45 -17.89
N SER A 170 -4.62 3.29 -17.63
CA SER A 170 -4.66 4.76 -17.70
C SER A 170 -5.67 5.34 -18.69
#